data_AF-A0A5K0ZU67-F1
#
_entry.id   AF-A0A5K0ZU67-F1
#
_cell.length_a   1.000
_cell.length_b   1.000
_cell.length_c   1.000
_cell.angle_alpha   90.00
_cell.angle_beta   90.00
_cell.angle_gamma   90.00
#
_symmetry.space_group_name_H-M   'P 1'
#
loop_
_entity.id
_entity.type
_entity.pdbx_description
1 polymer ?
#
loop_
_entity_poly.entity_id
_entity_poly.type
_entity_poly.pdbx_seq_one_letter_code
_entity_poly.pdbx_strand_id
1 'polypeptide(L)'
;LGMASALETLCGQAYGAEQYQKLGLYTQKAIIALLVVCIPITILWFYMEKLLILIGQESDISHEAGKYAVCLLPGLFGAALLQPMVKFLQSQSLVLPLLGASAFTLCFHVPVCWILLFKSSVGYVGAAVAVSLSYWVNVAALALYIKFAPACRKTSTGFSREAITGIHNFLGLALLSAVMI
;
A
#
# COMPACT_ATOMS: atom_id res chain seq x y z
N LEU A 1 6.40 3.03 0.81
CA LEU A 1 7.31 4.03 0.21
C LEU A 1 8.48 3.40 -0.54
N GLY A 2 9.39 2.68 0.12
CA GLY A 2 10.64 2.15 -0.45
C GLY A 2 10.50 1.45 -1.81
N MET A 3 9.90 0.25 -1.85
CA MET A 3 9.79 -0.52 -3.11
C MET A 3 8.91 0.13 -4.18
N ALA A 4 7.96 0.97 -3.79
CA ALA A 4 7.05 1.61 -4.72
C ALA A 4 7.69 2.83 -5.43
N SER A 5 8.81 3.37 -4.94
CA SER A 5 9.50 4.49 -5.59
C SER A 5 10.11 4.11 -6.94
N ALA A 6 10.41 2.83 -7.18
CA ALA A 6 10.80 2.31 -8.49
C ALA A 6 9.76 2.68 -9.58
N LEU A 7 8.47 2.78 -9.22
CA LEU A 7 7.42 3.22 -10.12
C LEU A 7 7.52 4.70 -10.51
N GLU A 8 8.08 5.57 -9.66
CA GLU A 8 8.22 6.99 -10.02
C GLU A 8 9.11 7.13 -11.25
N THR A 9 10.25 6.43 -11.26
CA THR A 9 11.15 6.41 -12.41
C THR A 9 10.50 5.72 -13.61
N LEU A 10 9.97 4.51 -13.45
CA LEU A 10 9.44 3.72 -14.56
C LEU A 10 8.17 4.34 -15.18
N CYS A 11 7.21 4.76 -14.36
CA CYS A 11 5.99 5.42 -14.84
C CYS A 11 6.27 6.83 -15.34
N GLY A 12 7.18 7.58 -14.71
CA GLY A 12 7.57 8.92 -15.16
C GLY A 12 8.22 8.89 -16.55
N GLN A 13 9.17 7.98 -16.77
CA GLN A 13 9.82 7.78 -18.07
C GLN A 13 8.81 7.31 -19.14
N ALA A 14 7.96 6.33 -18.81
CA ALA A 14 6.97 5.85 -19.75
C ALA A 14 5.92 6.92 -20.12
N TYR A 15 5.53 7.76 -19.17
CA TYR A 15 4.58 8.85 -19.43
C TYR A 15 5.22 9.94 -20.30
N GLY A 16 6.45 10.36 -19.98
CA GLY A 16 7.19 11.33 -20.78
C GLY A 16 7.52 10.85 -22.20
N ALA A 17 7.65 9.53 -22.40
CA ALA A 17 7.84 8.91 -23.72
C ALA A 17 6.51 8.55 -24.43
N GLU A 18 5.38 9.03 -23.91
CA GLU A 18 4.02 8.77 -24.43
C GLU A 18 3.62 7.27 -24.50
N GLN A 19 4.31 6.41 -23.76
CA GLN A 19 4.05 4.97 -23.65
C GLN A 19 2.96 4.69 -22.60
N TYR A 20 1.79 5.32 -22.75
CA TYR A 20 0.70 5.32 -21.78
C TYR A 20 0.25 3.93 -21.31
N GLN A 21 0.21 2.95 -22.21
CA GLN A 21 -0.17 1.58 -21.87
C GLN A 21 0.82 0.90 -20.90
N LYS A 22 2.10 1.29 -20.93
CA LYS A 22 3.11 0.74 -20.01
C LYS A 22 2.90 1.19 -18.57
N LEU A 23 2.24 2.33 -18.32
CA LEU A 23 1.93 2.78 -16.95
C LEU A 23 1.06 1.76 -16.24
N GLY A 24 -0.08 1.39 -16.84
CA GLY A 24 -0.98 0.40 -16.26
C GLY A 24 -0.29 -0.95 -16.03
N LEU A 25 0.55 -1.37 -16.97
CA LEU A 25 1.34 -2.60 -16.86
C LEU A 25 2.35 -2.55 -15.69
N TYR A 26 3.10 -1.46 -15.55
CA TYR A 26 4.06 -1.28 -14.45
C TYR A 26 3.35 -1.21 -13.10
N THR A 27 2.22 -0.50 -13.01
CA THR A 27 1.41 -0.44 -11.80
C THR A 27 0.90 -1.83 -11.40
N GLN A 28 0.37 -2.62 -12.33
CA GLN A 28 -0.05 -4.00 -12.04
C GLN A 28 1.11 -4.88 -11.58
N LYS A 29 2.25 -4.80 -12.27
CA LYS A 29 3.47 -5.54 -11.90
C LYS A 29 3.95 -5.19 -10.49
N ALA A 30 3.91 -3.91 -10.13
CA ALA A 30 4.26 -3.46 -8.80
C ALA A 30 3.29 -3.91 -7.72
N ILE A 31 1.98 -3.88 -7.99
CA ILE A 31 0.97 -4.43 -7.06
C ILE A 31 1.29 -5.90 -6.79
N ILE A 32 1.51 -6.70 -7.83
CA ILE A 32 1.84 -8.12 -7.66
C ILE A 32 3.14 -8.30 -6.87
N ALA A 33 4.19 -7.55 -7.21
CA ALA A 33 5.47 -7.62 -6.51
C ALA A 33 5.35 -7.26 -5.02
N LEU A 34 4.63 -6.18 -4.69
CA LEU A 34 4.42 -5.76 -3.31
C LEU A 34 3.57 -6.78 -2.54
N LEU A 35 2.54 -7.36 -3.16
CA LEU A 35 1.73 -8.41 -2.54
C LEU A 35 2.58 -9.66 -2.24
N VAL A 36 3.51 -10.04 -3.11
CA VAL A 36 4.46 -11.13 -2.85
C VAL A 36 5.35 -10.80 -1.66
N VAL A 37 5.85 -9.57 -1.54
CA VAL A 37 6.69 -9.14 -0.41
C VAL A 37 5.88 -9.01 0.89
N CYS A 38 4.57 -8.75 0.83
CA CYS A 38 3.72 -8.80 2.01
C CYS A 38 3.69 -10.20 2.66
N ILE A 39 3.96 -11.29 1.93
CA ILE A 39 3.95 -12.66 2.47
C ILE A 39 5.04 -12.85 3.54
N PRO A 40 6.34 -12.64 3.28
CA PRO A 40 7.36 -12.77 4.31
C PRO A 40 7.20 -11.76 5.45
N ILE A 41 6.73 -10.54 5.17
CA ILE A 41 6.41 -9.55 6.22
C ILE A 41 5.28 -10.04 7.12
N THR A 42 4.24 -10.66 6.54
CA THR A 42 3.13 -11.24 7.30
C THR A 42 3.63 -12.31 8.26
N ILE A 43 4.50 -13.21 7.78
CA ILE A 43 5.11 -14.26 8.63
C ILE A 43 5.91 -13.60 9.77
N LEU A 44 6.74 -12.60 9.47
CA LEU A 44 7.52 -11.87 10.46
C LEU A 44 6.63 -11.24 11.54
N TRP A 45 5.57 -10.53 11.14
CA TRP A 45 4.64 -9.86 12.05
C TRP A 45 3.81 -10.85 12.86
N PHE A 46 3.48 -12.01 12.30
CA PHE A 46 2.80 -13.07 13.03
C PHE A 46 3.65 -13.62 14.19
N TYR A 47 4.98 -13.65 14.02
CA TYR A 47 5.92 -14.09 15.06
C TYR A 47 6.52 -12.92 15.88
N MET A 48 5.99 -11.71 15.76
CA MET A 48 6.57 -10.50 16.36
C MET A 48 6.75 -10.62 17.88
N GLU A 49 5.76 -11.15 18.60
CA GLU A 49 5.86 -11.38 20.05
C GLU A 49 7.10 -12.22 20.41
N LYS A 50 7.25 -13.39 19.76
CA LYS A 50 8.36 -14.30 20.04
C LYS A 50 9.71 -13.70 19.66
N LEU A 51 9.75 -12.93 18.57
CA LEU A 51 10.96 -12.25 18.13
C LEU A 51 11.38 -11.16 19.12
N LEU A 52 10.43 -10.40 19.66
CA LEU A 52 10.70 -9.38 20.68
C LEU A 52 11.22 -10.00 21.98
N ILE A 53 10.61 -11.11 22.43
CA ILE A 53 11.10 -11.86 23.59
C ILE A 53 12.52 -12.37 23.34
N LEU A 54 12.80 -12.90 22.13
CA LEU A 54 14.11 -13.43 21.76
C LEU A 54 15.22 -12.36 21.83
N ILE A 55 14.92 -11.11 21.48
CA ILE A 55 15.87 -10.00 21.57
C ILE A 55 15.93 -9.35 22.97
N GLY A 56 15.27 -9.96 23.95
CA GLY A 56 15.32 -9.55 25.36
C GLY A 56 14.29 -8.50 25.78
N GLN A 57 13.21 -8.30 25.02
CA GLN A 57 12.10 -7.45 25.47
C GLN A 57 11.28 -8.15 26.55
N GLU A 58 10.64 -7.33 27.40
CA GLU A 58 9.71 -7.81 28.42
C GLU A 58 8.51 -8.53 27.79
N SER A 59 8.05 -9.61 28.44
CA SER A 59 6.98 -10.46 27.90
C SER A 59 5.68 -9.70 27.67
N ASP A 60 5.30 -8.83 28.61
CA ASP A 60 4.03 -8.09 28.52
C ASP A 60 4.04 -7.08 27.36
N ILE A 61 5.16 -6.36 27.17
CA ILE A 61 5.34 -5.43 26.05
C ILE A 61 5.33 -6.20 24.72
N SER A 62 6.05 -7.33 24.68
CA SER A 62 6.14 -8.17 23.49
C SER A 62 4.78 -8.72 23.06
N HIS A 63 3.94 -9.11 24.04
CA HIS A 63 2.59 -9.61 23.81
C HIS A 63 1.69 -8.55 23.20
N GLU A 64 1.66 -7.35 23.79
CA GLU A 64 0.82 -6.26 23.29
C GLU A 64 1.29 -5.75 21.91
N ALA A 65 2.60 -5.75 21.64
CA ALA A 65 3.16 -5.44 20.33
C ALA A 65 2.82 -6.51 19.27
N GLY A 66 2.89 -7.79 19.64
CA GLY A 66 2.50 -8.90 18.76
C GLY A 66 1.03 -8.83 18.34
N LYS A 67 0.13 -8.61 19.30
CA LYS A 67 -1.30 -8.38 19.03
C LYS A 67 -1.52 -7.22 18.08
N TYR A 68 -0.85 -6.09 18.32
CA TYR A 68 -0.95 -4.91 17.45
C TYR A 68 -0.46 -5.19 16.02
N ALA A 69 0.68 -5.89 15.89
CA ALA A 69 1.26 -6.25 14.59
C ALA A 69 0.32 -7.14 13.76
N VAL A 70 -0.29 -8.15 14.38
CA VAL A 70 -1.27 -9.02 13.70
C VAL A 70 -2.49 -8.21 13.24
N CYS A 71 -2.98 -7.27 14.04
CA CYS A 71 -4.11 -6.42 13.68
C CYS A 71 -3.79 -5.41 12.55
N LEU A 72 -2.52 -5.11 12.28
CA LEU A 72 -2.10 -4.28 11.14
C LEU A 72 -1.99 -5.06 9.81
N LEU A 73 -2.04 -6.40 9.83
CA LEU A 73 -1.88 -7.20 8.61
C LEU A 73 -2.84 -6.81 7.48
N PRO A 74 -4.15 -6.55 7.70
CA PRO A 74 -5.03 -6.10 6.62
C PRO A 74 -4.57 -4.77 6.02
N GLY A 75 -4.04 -3.86 6.85
CA GLY A 75 -3.49 -2.57 6.43
C GLY A 75 -2.22 -2.71 5.61
N LEU A 76 -1.38 -3.72 5.88
CA LEU A 76 -0.20 -4.04 5.08
C LEU A 76 -0.56 -4.31 3.61
N PHE A 77 -1.59 -5.15 3.36
CA PHE A 77 -2.07 -5.43 2.01
C PHE A 77 -2.76 -4.22 1.37
N GLY A 78 -3.53 -3.46 2.15
CA GLY A 78 -4.12 -2.19 1.69
C GLY A 78 -3.06 -1.20 1.22
N ALA A 79 -1.96 -1.06 1.97
CA ALA A 79 -0.83 -0.21 1.59
C ALA A 79 -0.11 -0.71 0.32
N ALA A 80 0.06 -2.03 0.16
CA ALA A 80 0.66 -2.63 -1.02
C ALA A 80 -0.14 -2.36 -2.31
N LEU A 81 -1.46 -2.24 -2.21
CA LEU A 81 -2.34 -1.83 -3.31
C LEU A 81 -2.31 -0.31 -3.52
N LEU A 82 -2.36 0.46 -2.43
CA LEU A 82 -2.46 1.92 -2.47
C LEU A 82 -1.23 2.58 -3.07
N GLN A 83 -0.03 2.14 -2.69
CA GLN A 83 1.21 2.81 -3.07
C GLN A 83 1.41 2.85 -4.61
N PRO A 84 1.24 1.75 -5.36
CA PRO A 84 1.27 1.79 -6.82
C PRO A 84 0.19 2.67 -7.46
N MET A 85 -1.02 2.70 -6.91
CA MET A 85 -2.11 3.55 -7.42
C MET A 85 -1.78 5.03 -7.24
N VAL A 86 -1.18 5.41 -6.11
CA VAL A 86 -0.68 6.76 -5.87
C VAL A 86 0.37 7.13 -6.90
N LYS A 87 1.37 6.27 -7.14
CA LYS A 87 2.43 6.54 -8.13
C LYS A 87 1.90 6.61 -9.56
N PHE A 88 0.92 5.78 -9.91
CA PHE A 88 0.24 5.83 -11.20
C PHE A 88 -0.41 7.19 -11.47
N LEU A 89 -1.13 7.75 -10.49
CA LEU A 89 -1.76 9.06 -10.64
C LEU A 89 -0.73 10.20 -10.57
N GLN A 90 0.27 10.10 -9.68
CA GLN A 90 1.34 11.09 -9.55
C GLN A 90 2.16 11.22 -10.85
N SER A 91 2.49 10.11 -11.53
CA SER A 91 3.27 10.14 -12.78
C SER A 91 2.53 10.82 -13.94
N GLN A 92 1.21 10.99 -13.83
CA GLN A 92 0.35 11.68 -14.78
C GLN A 92 0.04 13.13 -14.33
N SER A 93 0.66 13.60 -13.24
CA SER A 93 0.36 14.88 -12.58
C SER A 93 -1.09 15.02 -12.09
N LEU A 94 -1.79 13.90 -11.86
CA LEU A 94 -3.17 13.88 -11.35
C LEU A 94 -3.17 14.00 -9.82
N VAL A 95 -2.79 15.17 -9.30
CA VAL A 95 -2.64 15.41 -7.86
C VAL A 95 -3.94 15.75 -7.13
N LEU A 96 -4.91 16.38 -7.82
CA LEU A 96 -6.22 16.71 -7.24
C LEU A 96 -7.02 15.48 -6.76
N PRO A 97 -7.16 14.38 -7.53
CA PRO A 97 -7.86 13.19 -7.03
C PRO A 97 -7.13 12.54 -5.86
N LEU A 98 -5.80 12.59 -5.83
CA LEU A 98 -5.00 12.10 -4.69
C LEU A 98 -5.27 12.91 -3.42
N LEU A 99 -5.31 14.24 -3.55
CA LEU A 99 -5.62 15.14 -2.44
C LEU A 99 -7.04 14.89 -1.94
N GLY A 100 -8.03 14.81 -2.85
CA GLY A 100 -9.43 14.55 -2.51
C GLY A 100 -9.62 13.22 -1.79
N ALA A 101 -9.05 12.14 -2.31
CA ALA A 101 -9.12 10.81 -1.68
C ALA A 101 -8.44 10.77 -0.31
N SER A 102 -7.29 11.45 -0.17
CA SER A 102 -6.56 11.54 1.11
C SER A 102 -7.33 12.36 2.14
N ALA A 103 -7.91 13.50 1.75
CA ALA A 103 -8.74 14.33 2.61
C ALA A 103 -9.99 13.56 3.08
N PHE A 104 -10.70 12.89 2.16
CA PHE A 104 -11.83 12.04 2.49
C PHE A 104 -11.44 10.91 3.46
N THR A 105 -10.32 10.23 3.19
CA THR A 105 -9.79 9.18 4.05
C THR A 105 -9.45 9.70 5.44
N LEU A 106 -8.91 10.91 5.56
CA LEU A 106 -8.60 11.53 6.85
C LEU A 106 -9.88 11.88 7.63
N CYS A 107 -10.87 12.48 6.96
CA CYS A 107 -12.18 12.76 7.55
C CYS A 107 -12.90 11.49 8.02
N PHE A 108 -12.66 10.36 7.35
CA PHE A 108 -13.14 9.05 7.77
C PHE A 108 -12.29 8.46 8.92
N HIS A 109 -10.96 8.60 8.85
CA HIS A 109 -10.02 8.01 9.80
C HIS A 109 -10.21 8.58 11.22
N VAL A 110 -10.31 9.90 11.35
CA VAL A 110 -10.33 10.56 12.66
C VAL A 110 -11.53 10.08 13.53
N PRO A 111 -12.78 10.10 13.04
CA PRO A 111 -13.92 9.57 13.81
C PRO A 111 -13.82 8.08 14.08
N VAL A 112 -13.42 7.27 13.09
CA VAL A 112 -13.33 5.81 13.25
C VAL A 112 -12.27 5.44 14.27
N CYS A 113 -11.11 6.07 14.21
CA CYS A 113 -10.03 5.88 15.17
C CYS A 113 -10.48 6.26 16.59
N TRP A 114 -11.16 7.41 16.74
CA TRP A 114 -11.69 7.85 18.02
C TRP A 114 -12.74 6.88 18.60
N ILE A 115 -13.69 6.40 17.78
CA ILE A 115 -14.70 5.42 18.19
C ILE A 115 -14.03 4.12 18.64
N LEU A 116 -13.10 3.59 17.84
CA LEU A 116 -12.44 2.32 18.15
C LEU A 116 -11.55 2.42 19.40
N LEU A 117 -10.87 3.54 19.61
CA LEU A 117 -10.02 3.76 20.78
C LEU A 117 -10.81 3.98 22.08
N PHE A 118 -11.84 4.84 22.05
CA PHE A 118 -12.44 5.36 23.27
C PHE A 118 -13.88 4.90 23.52
N LYS A 119 -14.61 4.47 22.49
CA LYS A 119 -16.02 4.06 22.60
C LYS A 119 -16.23 2.56 22.48
N SER A 120 -15.25 1.82 21.96
CA SER A 120 -15.28 0.37 21.85
C SER A 120 -14.40 -0.28 22.91
N SER A 121 -14.61 -1.58 23.17
CA SER A 121 -13.77 -2.39 24.06
C SER A 121 -12.44 -2.83 23.41
N VAL A 122 -12.13 -2.38 22.18
CA VAL A 122 -10.95 -2.80 21.42
C VAL A 122 -9.66 -2.10 21.89
N GLY A 123 -9.78 -0.92 22.54
CA GLY A 123 -8.64 -0.19 23.10
C GLY A 123 -7.63 0.25 22.04
N TYR A 124 -6.33 0.21 22.37
CA TYR A 124 -5.24 0.68 21.49
C TYR A 124 -5.14 -0.10 20.17
N VAL A 125 -5.51 -1.39 20.17
CA VAL A 125 -5.61 -2.22 18.95
C VAL A 125 -6.61 -1.62 17.95
N GLY A 126 -7.60 -0.86 18.44
CA GLY A 126 -8.54 -0.10 17.64
C GLY A 126 -7.85 0.86 16.66
N ALA A 127 -6.68 1.41 17.02
CA ALA A 127 -5.89 2.25 16.12
C ALA A 127 -5.35 1.47 14.91
N ALA A 128 -4.86 0.24 15.12
CA ALA A 128 -4.39 -0.62 14.02
C ALA A 128 -5.51 -0.97 13.03
N VAL A 129 -6.70 -1.26 13.57
CA VAL A 129 -7.91 -1.52 12.77
C VAL A 129 -8.33 -0.27 12.01
N ALA A 130 -8.34 0.89 12.65
CA ALA A 130 -8.70 2.17 12.03
C ALA A 130 -7.77 2.51 10.86
N VAL A 131 -6.45 2.37 11.04
CA VAL A 131 -5.45 2.57 9.97
C VAL A 131 -5.68 1.60 8.82
N SER A 132 -5.90 0.32 9.12
CA SER A 132 -6.14 -0.69 8.10
C SER A 132 -7.38 -0.36 7.27
N LEU A 133 -8.48 0.01 7.91
CA LEU A 133 -9.71 0.40 7.24
C LEU A 133 -9.52 1.66 6.38
N SER A 134 -8.80 2.66 6.89
CA SER A 134 -8.47 3.88 6.14
C SER A 134 -7.66 3.58 4.88
N TYR A 135 -6.70 2.66 4.91
CA TYR A 135 -6.00 2.25 3.68
C TYR A 135 -6.96 1.63 2.66
N TRP A 136 -7.86 0.75 3.07
CA TRP A 136 -8.83 0.13 2.16
C TRP A 136 -9.84 1.13 1.60
N VAL A 137 -10.29 2.10 2.40
CA VAL A 137 -11.13 3.21 1.93
C VAL A 137 -10.40 4.02 0.85
N ASN A 138 -9.12 4.34 1.07
CA ASN A 138 -8.33 5.08 0.10
C ASN A 138 -8.08 4.26 -1.19
N VAL A 139 -7.78 2.96 -1.06
CA VAL A 139 -7.69 2.04 -2.21
C VAL A 139 -8.99 2.04 -3.01
N ALA A 140 -10.14 1.94 -2.35
CA ALA A 140 -11.43 1.96 -3.02
C ALA A 140 -11.67 3.29 -3.76
N ALA A 141 -11.40 4.43 -3.10
CA ALA A 141 -11.54 5.75 -3.71
C ALA A 141 -10.66 5.91 -4.96
N LEU A 142 -9.38 5.54 -4.88
CA LEU A 142 -8.47 5.63 -6.03
C LEU A 142 -8.81 4.61 -7.12
N ALA A 143 -9.19 3.39 -6.77
CA ALA A 143 -9.60 2.38 -7.74
C ALA A 143 -10.85 2.81 -8.52
N LEU A 144 -11.84 3.40 -7.84
CA LEU A 144 -13.02 3.99 -8.49
C LEU A 144 -12.62 5.13 -9.42
N TYR A 145 -11.76 6.05 -8.97
CA TYR A 145 -11.29 7.14 -9.82
C TYR A 145 -10.56 6.62 -11.06
N ILE A 146 -9.59 5.72 -10.91
CA ILE A 146 -8.81 5.14 -12.01
C ILE A 146 -9.72 4.42 -13.01
N LYS A 147 -10.75 3.72 -12.53
CA LYS A 147 -11.68 2.96 -13.38
C LYS A 147 -12.61 3.85 -14.21
N PHE A 148 -13.09 4.95 -13.63
CA PHE A 148 -14.17 5.76 -14.24
C PHE A 148 -13.71 7.10 -14.82
N ALA A 149 -12.58 7.66 -14.38
CA ALA A 149 -12.12 8.96 -14.83
C ALA A 149 -11.64 8.93 -16.30
N PRO A 150 -12.11 9.85 -17.16
CA PRO A 150 -11.64 9.95 -18.55
C PRO A 150 -10.12 10.13 -18.67
N ALA A 151 -9.51 10.84 -17.71
CA ALA A 151 -8.07 11.07 -17.66
C ALA A 151 -7.25 9.78 -17.60
N CYS A 152 -7.78 8.71 -16.99
CA CYS A 152 -7.08 7.44 -16.84
C CYS A 152 -7.36 6.46 -17.98
N ARG A 153 -8.25 6.77 -18.93
CA ARG A 153 -8.70 5.80 -19.96
C ARG A 153 -7.56 5.32 -20.87
N LYS A 154 -6.58 6.18 -21.17
CA LYS A 154 -5.44 5.84 -22.03
C LYS A 154 -4.30 5.12 -21.28
N THR A 155 -4.23 5.28 -19.97
CA THR A 155 -3.14 4.79 -19.11
C THR A 155 -3.53 3.55 -18.32
N SER A 156 -4.82 3.40 -17.99
CA SER A 156 -5.37 2.24 -17.32
C SER A 156 -5.52 1.10 -18.31
N THR A 157 -4.58 0.17 -18.25
CA THR A 157 -4.74 -1.13 -18.89
C THR A 157 -5.59 -2.00 -17.98
N GLY A 158 -6.59 -2.70 -18.52
CA GLY A 158 -7.26 -3.78 -17.79
C GLY A 158 -6.26 -4.84 -17.32
N PHE A 159 -6.70 -5.81 -16.50
CA PHE A 159 -5.79 -6.85 -16.00
C PHE A 159 -5.11 -7.58 -17.16
N SER A 160 -3.77 -7.51 -17.22
CA SER A 160 -2.97 -8.12 -18.29
C SER A 160 -2.06 -9.21 -17.72
N ARG A 161 -2.04 -10.37 -18.39
CA ARG A 161 -1.09 -11.45 -18.04
C ARG A 161 0.37 -11.03 -18.26
N GLU A 162 0.62 -10.05 -19.11
CA GLU A 162 1.95 -9.47 -19.31
C GLU A 162 2.52 -8.86 -18.02
N ALA A 163 1.67 -8.44 -17.08
CA ALA A 163 2.11 -7.89 -15.80
C ALA A 163 2.90 -8.92 -14.96
N ILE A 164 2.63 -10.22 -15.18
CA ILE A 164 3.31 -11.33 -14.50
C ILE A 164 4.67 -11.62 -15.16
N THR A 165 4.81 -11.33 -16.46
CA THR A 165 6.06 -11.61 -17.18
C THR A 165 7.19 -10.70 -16.70
N GLY A 166 8.36 -11.28 -16.38
CA GLY A 166 9.53 -10.52 -15.93
C GLY A 166 9.37 -9.87 -14.55
N ILE A 167 8.52 -10.40 -13.67
CA ILE A 167 8.32 -9.85 -12.32
C ILE A 167 9.57 -9.97 -11.43
N HIS A 168 10.40 -11.00 -11.65
CA HIS A 168 11.67 -11.17 -10.93
C HIS A 168 12.60 -9.97 -11.12
N ASN A 169 12.73 -9.46 -12.35
CA ASN A 169 13.58 -8.30 -12.64
C ASN A 169 13.02 -7.03 -11.97
N PHE A 170 11.70 -6.90 -11.91
CA PHE A 170 11.06 -5.79 -11.20
C PHE A 170 11.24 -5.89 -9.69
N LEU A 171 11.17 -7.09 -9.11
CA LEU A 171 11.47 -7.31 -7.68
C LEU A 171 12.90 -6.89 -7.33
N GLY A 172 13.87 -7.21 -8.18
CA GLY A 172 15.26 -6.75 -8.00
C GLY A 172 15.37 -5.22 -8.00
N LEU A 173 14.73 -4.54 -8.94
CA LEU A 173 14.68 -3.07 -9.00
C LEU A 173 13.96 -2.47 -7.78
N ALA A 174 12.81 -3.02 -7.42
CA ALA A 174 12.03 -2.58 -6.27
C ALA A 174 12.81 -2.73 -4.96
N LEU A 175 13.56 -3.82 -4.80
CA LEU A 175 14.42 -4.04 -3.64
C LEU A 175 15.53 -2.99 -3.56
N LEU A 176 16.21 -2.70 -4.67
CA LEU A 176 17.24 -1.65 -4.73
C LEU A 176 16.67 -0.29 -4.35
N SER A 177 15.50 0.07 -4.91
CA SER A 177 14.81 1.31 -4.56
C SER A 177 14.38 1.38 -3.10
N ALA A 178 14.10 0.24 -2.48
CA ALA A 178 13.79 0.18 -1.05
C ALA A 178 15.01 0.34 -0.14
N VAL A 179 16.20 -0.09 -0.58
CA VAL A 179 17.46 0.07 0.16
C VAL A 179 18.02 1.48 0.04
N MET A 180 17.75 2.17 -1.08
CA MET A 180 18.23 3.53 -1.32
C MET A 180 17.50 4.62 -0.51
N ILE A 181 16.32 4.31 0.05
CA ILE A 181 15.51 5.21 0.87
C ILE A 181 15.70 4.86 2.35
#